data_AF-V4AFW6-F1
#
_entry.id   AF-V4AFW6-F1
#
_cell.length_a   1.000
_cell.length_b   1.000
_cell.length_c   1.000
_cell.angle_alpha   90.00
_cell.angle_beta   90.00
_cell.angle_gamma   90.00
#
_symmetry.space_group_name_H-M   'P 1'
#
loop_
_entity.id
_entity.type
_entity.pdbx_description
1 polymer ?
#
loop_
_entity_poly.entity_id
_entity_poly.type
_entity_poly.pdbx_seq_one_letter_code
_entity_poly.pdbx_strand_id
1 'polypeptide(L)'
;MVRYNIDYSESGVVVPGPSHEPVNKTMPDKVNDVEEYIRSFPKVDSHYCRSSTKRDYLEPTLNIRMMYRLYNESCGDREMEPVKENVYRKIFNEKFNLGFHKPSKDMCDSCALYDNLKKADGLTKEHQTARDAHLARKVEAREA
;
A
#
# COMPACT_ATOMS: atom_id res chain seq x y z
N MET A 1 -6.78 -14.72 32.53
CA MET A 1 -5.49 -14.78 33.24
C MET A 1 -4.44 -15.22 32.24
N VAL A 2 -3.68 -14.28 31.67
CA VAL A 2 -2.69 -14.57 30.62
C VAL A 2 -1.44 -15.12 31.29
N ARG A 3 -1.09 -16.38 31.00
CA ARG A 3 0.13 -17.03 31.50
C ARG A 3 1.28 -16.65 30.58
N TYR A 4 2.20 -15.82 31.06
CA TYR A 4 3.49 -15.61 30.41
C TYR A 4 4.47 -16.64 30.96
N ASN A 5 5.11 -17.41 30.09
CA ASN A 5 6.23 -18.29 30.46
C ASN A 5 7.48 -17.40 30.64
N ILE A 6 7.87 -17.15 31.88
CA ILE A 6 9.04 -16.36 32.25
C ILE A 6 9.94 -17.26 33.09
N ASP A 7 11.12 -17.61 32.56
CA ASP A 7 12.16 -18.28 33.32
C ASP A 7 13.06 -17.22 33.99
N TYR A 8 13.19 -17.30 35.31
CA TYR A 8 14.04 -16.40 36.10
C TYR A 8 15.46 -16.99 36.22
N SER A 9 16.46 -16.26 35.73
CA SER A 9 17.88 -16.54 36.02
C SER A 9 18.33 -15.81 37.30
N GLU A 10 19.26 -16.39 38.07
CA GLU A 10 19.76 -15.85 39.35
C GLU A 10 20.38 -14.45 39.26
N SER A 11 20.65 -13.94 38.06
CA SER A 11 21.19 -12.59 37.83
C SER A 11 20.12 -11.51 37.66
N GLY A 12 18.83 -11.85 37.78
CA GLY A 12 17.72 -10.88 37.69
C GLY A 12 17.48 -10.31 36.28
N VAL A 13 18.15 -10.86 35.26
CA VAL A 13 17.97 -10.46 33.86
C VAL A 13 16.90 -11.35 33.23
N VAL A 14 15.78 -10.74 32.81
CA VAL A 14 14.75 -11.41 32.03
C VAL A 14 15.30 -11.64 30.62
N VAL A 15 15.58 -12.90 30.28
CA VAL A 15 16.01 -13.28 28.94
C VAL A 15 14.75 -13.71 28.16
N PRO A 16 14.38 -13.05 27.05
CA PRO A 16 13.29 -13.54 26.23
C PRO A 16 13.66 -14.92 25.69
N GLY A 17 12.82 -15.92 25.98
CA GLY A 17 13.00 -17.30 25.50
C GLY A 17 13.00 -17.37 23.97
N PRO A 18 13.52 -18.48 23.39
CA PRO A 18 13.57 -18.66 21.94
C PRO A 18 12.17 -18.51 21.34
N SER A 19 12.03 -17.62 20.36
CA SER A 19 10.78 -17.42 19.63
C SER A 19 10.42 -18.72 18.91
N HIS A 20 9.32 -19.36 19.31
CA HIS A 20 8.81 -20.51 18.57
C HIS A 20 8.35 -20.05 17.20
N GLU A 21 9.03 -20.52 16.15
CA GLU A 21 8.57 -20.26 14.79
C GLU A 21 7.19 -20.89 14.58
N PRO A 22 6.22 -20.13 14.05
CA PRO A 22 4.88 -20.65 13.83
C PRO A 22 4.91 -21.75 12.77
N VAL A 23 4.36 -22.91 13.12
CA VAL A 23 4.29 -24.12 12.29
C VAL A 23 3.57 -23.88 10.95
N ASN A 24 2.64 -22.93 10.89
CA ASN A 24 1.85 -22.60 9.70
C ASN A 24 2.45 -21.43 8.91
N LYS A 25 3.74 -21.50 8.58
CA LYS A 25 4.38 -20.50 7.71
C LYS A 25 3.91 -20.75 6.28
N THR A 26 3.27 -19.76 5.67
CA THR A 26 2.99 -19.77 4.23
C THR A 26 4.31 -19.94 3.48
N MET A 27 4.34 -20.77 2.44
CA MET A 27 5.54 -20.98 1.63
C MET A 27 6.06 -19.64 1.09
N PRO A 28 7.39 -19.41 1.13
CA PRO A 28 7.97 -18.13 0.76
C PRO A 28 7.64 -17.71 -0.68
N ASP A 29 7.53 -18.67 -1.59
CA ASP A 29 7.20 -18.43 -3.00
C ASP A 29 5.81 -17.78 -3.15
N LYS A 30 4.81 -18.32 -2.43
CA LYS A 30 3.46 -17.77 -2.41
C LYS A 30 3.39 -16.36 -1.81
N VAL A 31 4.28 -16.03 -0.88
CA VAL A 31 4.37 -14.68 -0.32
C VAL A 31 4.91 -13.72 -1.37
N ASN A 32 5.96 -14.11 -2.10
CA ASN A 32 6.51 -13.29 -3.19
C ASN A 32 5.48 -13.04 -4.29
N ASP A 33 4.75 -14.07 -4.71
CA ASP A 33 3.69 -13.93 -5.73
C ASP A 33 2.64 -12.87 -5.33
N VAL A 34 2.21 -12.90 -4.05
CA VAL A 34 1.26 -11.92 -3.50
C VAL A 34 1.88 -10.53 -3.44
N GLU A 35 3.14 -10.42 -3.02
CA GLU A 35 3.84 -9.13 -2.97
C GLU A 35 3.97 -8.51 -4.37
N GLU A 36 4.36 -9.30 -5.38
CA GLU A 36 4.44 -8.85 -6.77
C GLU A 36 3.07 -8.43 -7.30
N TYR A 37 2.03 -9.21 -6.99
CA TYR A 37 0.66 -8.86 -7.39
C TYR A 37 0.21 -7.53 -6.76
N ILE A 38 0.45 -7.32 -5.46
CA ILE A 38 0.13 -6.04 -4.80
C ILE A 38 0.89 -4.87 -5.42
N ARG A 39 2.16 -5.05 -5.81
CA ARG A 39 2.98 -4.01 -6.46
C ARG A 39 2.49 -3.65 -7.86
N SER A 40 1.77 -4.55 -8.53
CA SER A 40 1.25 -4.32 -9.88
C SER A 40 0.10 -3.31 -9.92
N PHE A 41 -0.57 -3.05 -8.79
CA PHE A 41 -1.67 -2.08 -8.74
C PHE A 41 -1.16 -0.64 -8.96
N PRO A 42 -1.85 0.15 -9.79
CA PRO A 42 -1.48 1.54 -10.03
C PRO A 42 -1.63 2.34 -8.74
N LYS A 43 -0.57 3.06 -8.39
CA LYS A 43 -0.56 3.99 -7.26
C LYS A 43 -1.12 5.34 -7.70
N VAL A 44 -1.90 5.96 -6.83
CA VAL A 44 -2.40 7.31 -6.96
C VAL A 44 -1.43 8.24 -6.25
N ASP A 45 -0.94 9.24 -6.98
CA ASP A 45 -0.11 10.29 -6.39
C ASP A 45 -0.91 11.09 -5.37
N SER A 46 -0.51 10.98 -4.10
CA SER A 46 -1.06 11.83 -3.06
C SER A 46 -0.38 13.19 -3.09
N HIS A 47 -0.82 14.05 -4.02
CA HIS A 47 -0.28 15.41 -4.16
C HIS A 47 -0.44 16.24 -2.87
N TYR A 48 -1.41 15.88 -2.03
CA TYR A 48 -1.70 16.54 -0.76
C TYR A 48 -1.02 15.90 0.45
N CYS A 49 -0.22 14.85 0.28
CA CYS A 49 0.49 14.30 1.42
C CYS A 49 1.45 15.33 2.00
N ARG A 50 1.43 15.39 3.34
CA ARG A 50 2.39 16.12 4.15
C ARG A 50 3.75 15.44 3.95
N SER A 51 4.83 16.21 3.90
CA SER A 51 6.20 15.69 3.67
C SER A 51 6.62 14.61 4.67
N SER A 52 6.02 14.60 5.86
CA SER A 52 6.30 13.63 6.92
C SER A 52 5.75 12.23 6.65
N THR A 53 4.81 12.06 5.71
CA THR A 53 4.20 10.74 5.45
C THR A 53 4.70 10.15 4.14
N LYS A 54 5.44 9.04 4.21
CA LYS A 54 5.86 8.23 3.06
C LYS A 54 4.83 7.16 2.68
N ARG A 55 3.53 7.46 2.86
CA ARG A 55 2.46 6.51 2.58
C ARG A 55 2.00 6.67 1.14
N ASP A 56 2.02 5.58 0.38
CA ASP A 56 1.49 5.51 -0.97
C ASP A 56 -0.02 5.21 -0.92
N TYR A 57 -0.76 5.64 -1.95
CA TYR A 57 -2.21 5.45 -1.99
C TYR A 57 -2.65 4.68 -3.24
N LEU A 58 -3.67 3.86 -3.08
CA LEU A 58 -4.39 3.17 -4.16
C LEU A 58 -5.68 3.92 -4.49
N GLU A 59 -6.34 3.54 -5.58
CA GLU A 59 -7.60 4.13 -6.00
C GLU A 59 -8.70 4.04 -4.91
N PRO A 60 -9.55 5.08 -4.74
CA PRO A 60 -10.66 5.07 -3.77
C PRO A 60 -11.67 3.94 -3.95
N THR A 61 -11.82 3.39 -5.16
CA THR A 61 -12.78 2.32 -5.47
C THR A 61 -12.25 0.95 -5.08
N LEU A 62 -10.91 0.82 -4.96
CA LEU A 62 -10.26 -0.41 -4.53
C LEU A 62 -10.39 -0.58 -3.02
N ASN A 63 -10.42 -1.84 -2.61
CA ASN A 63 -10.32 -2.25 -1.22
C ASN A 63 -9.61 -3.61 -1.16
N ILE A 64 -9.12 -3.99 0.02
CA ILE A 64 -8.34 -5.25 0.19
C ILE A 64 -9.13 -6.46 -0.32
N ARG A 65 -10.45 -6.51 -0.10
CA ARG A 65 -11.30 -7.62 -0.55
C ARG A 65 -11.42 -7.65 -2.08
N MET A 66 -11.54 -6.49 -2.73
CA MET A 66 -11.56 -6.39 -4.18
C MET A 66 -10.22 -6.82 -4.78
N MET A 67 -9.11 -6.32 -4.22
CA MET A 67 -7.77 -6.72 -4.65
C MET A 67 -7.55 -8.23 -4.51
N TYR A 68 -8.03 -8.83 -3.42
CA TYR A 68 -7.97 -10.29 -3.23
C TYR A 68 -8.82 -11.05 -4.26
N ARG A 69 -10.02 -10.56 -4.61
CA ARG A 69 -10.84 -11.17 -5.67
C ARG A 69 -10.12 -11.17 -7.00
N LEU A 70 -9.55 -10.03 -7.40
CA LEU A 70 -8.77 -9.89 -8.63
C LEU A 70 -7.53 -10.80 -8.61
N TYR A 71 -6.85 -10.91 -7.47
CA TYR A 71 -5.74 -11.84 -7.28
C TYR A 71 -6.18 -13.29 -7.48
N ASN A 72 -7.30 -13.67 -6.87
CA ASN A 72 -7.84 -15.02 -6.94
C ASN A 72 -8.24 -15.40 -8.38
N GLU A 73 -8.87 -14.47 -9.10
CA GLU A 73 -9.18 -14.61 -10.53
C GLU A 73 -7.90 -14.77 -11.36
N SER A 74 -6.91 -13.89 -11.15
CA SER A 74 -5.61 -13.97 -11.83
C SER A 74 -4.83 -15.25 -11.49
N CYS A 75 -5.03 -15.85 -10.32
CA CYS A 75 -4.43 -17.13 -9.97
C CYS A 75 -5.10 -18.28 -10.73
N GLY A 76 -6.43 -18.23 -10.90
CA GLY A 76 -7.17 -19.17 -11.75
C GLY A 76 -6.67 -19.17 -13.19
N ASP A 77 -6.46 -17.99 -13.77
CA ASP A 77 -5.93 -17.84 -15.14
C ASP A 77 -4.48 -18.36 -15.30
N ARG A 78 -3.71 -18.39 -14.21
CA ARG A 78 -2.31 -18.85 -14.19
C ARG A 78 -2.16 -20.28 -13.69
N GLU A 79 -3.27 -21.00 -13.47
CA GLU A 79 -3.30 -22.35 -12.89
C GLU A 79 -2.53 -22.45 -11.55
N MET A 80 -2.54 -21.37 -10.77
CA MET A 80 -1.83 -21.26 -9.50
C MET A 80 -2.80 -21.37 -8.32
N GLU A 81 -2.43 -22.12 -7.29
CA GLU A 81 -3.22 -22.13 -6.06
C GLU A 81 -3.09 -20.79 -5.28
N PRO A 82 -4.19 -20.07 -5.03
CA PRO A 82 -4.18 -18.79 -4.35
C PRO A 82 -3.99 -18.96 -2.83
N VAL A 83 -3.38 -17.97 -2.18
CA VAL A 83 -3.37 -17.92 -0.71
C VAL A 83 -4.76 -17.61 -0.14
N LYS A 84 -4.96 -17.91 1.15
CA LYS A 84 -6.17 -17.50 1.88
C LYS A 84 -6.24 -15.98 2.04
N GLU A 85 -7.44 -15.41 2.03
CA GLU A 85 -7.66 -13.95 2.18
C GLU A 85 -6.98 -13.37 3.43
N ASN A 86 -6.99 -14.10 4.55
CA ASN A 86 -6.34 -13.67 5.80
C ASN A 86 -4.82 -13.51 5.64
N VAL A 87 -4.18 -14.40 4.88
CA VAL A 87 -2.74 -14.32 4.59
C VAL A 87 -2.47 -13.13 3.68
N TYR A 88 -3.28 -12.96 2.62
CA TYR A 88 -3.19 -11.81 1.72
C TYR A 88 -3.29 -10.48 2.49
N ARG A 89 -4.29 -10.34 3.35
CA ARG A 89 -4.51 -9.16 4.20
C ARG A 89 -3.34 -8.91 5.14
N LYS A 90 -2.77 -9.96 5.73
CA LYS A 90 -1.60 -9.86 6.61
C LYS A 90 -0.39 -9.34 5.84
N ILE A 91 -0.10 -9.91 4.66
CA ILE A 91 0.99 -9.45 3.79
C ILE A 91 0.79 -7.98 3.41
N PHE A 92 -0.42 -7.60 2.99
CA PHE A 92 -0.74 -6.22 2.65
C PHE A 92 -0.43 -5.25 3.81
N ASN A 93 -0.89 -5.56 5.03
CA ASN A 93 -0.74 -4.67 6.18
C ASN A 93 0.70 -4.63 6.76
N GLU A 94 1.44 -5.73 6.69
CA GLU A 94 2.77 -5.84 7.30
C GLU A 94 3.90 -5.41 6.35
N LYS A 95 3.75 -5.69 5.05
CA LYS A 95 4.80 -5.45 4.04
C LYS A 95 4.63 -4.11 3.33
N PHE A 96 3.42 -3.57 3.29
CA PHE A 96 3.14 -2.37 2.51
C PHE A 96 2.61 -1.24 3.41
N ASN A 97 3.18 -0.06 3.24
CA ASN A 97 2.61 1.18 3.75
C ASN A 97 1.70 1.79 2.68
N LEU A 98 0.64 1.06 2.30
CA LEU A 98 -0.36 1.49 1.31
C LEU A 98 -1.68 1.87 2.01
N GLY A 99 -2.28 2.98 1.59
CA GLY A 99 -3.64 3.36 1.96
C GLY A 99 -4.57 3.39 0.75
N PHE A 100 -5.88 3.47 0.98
CA PHE A 100 -6.83 3.79 -0.09
C PHE A 100 -7.05 5.29 -0.11
N HIS A 101 -6.92 5.91 -1.29
CA HIS A 101 -7.07 7.36 -1.42
C HIS A 101 -8.49 7.76 -1.06
N LYS A 102 -8.63 8.82 -0.26
CA LYS A 102 -9.91 9.42 0.08
C LYS A 102 -9.92 10.83 -0.53
N PRO A 103 -10.89 11.15 -1.41
CA PRO A 103 -11.01 12.50 -1.97
C PRO A 103 -11.11 13.53 -0.84
N SER A 104 -10.26 14.55 -0.88
CA SER A 104 -10.34 15.69 0.05
C SER A 104 -11.41 16.67 -0.44
N LYS A 105 -12.03 17.41 0.50
CA LYS A 105 -12.95 18.50 0.16
C LYS A 105 -12.20 19.71 -0.43
N ASP A 106 -10.97 19.93 0.04
CA ASP A 106 -10.11 21.05 -0.36
C ASP A 106 -9.09 20.59 -1.42
N MET A 107 -9.59 20.15 -2.57
CA MET A 107 -8.76 19.83 -3.73
C MET A 107 -8.39 21.14 -4.46
N CYS A 108 -7.18 21.20 -4.99
CA CYS A 108 -6.75 22.33 -5.82
C CYS A 108 -7.42 22.22 -7.19
N ASP A 109 -8.04 23.31 -7.64
CA ASP A 109 -8.77 23.36 -8.91
C ASP A 109 -7.91 22.93 -10.09
N SER A 110 -6.64 23.38 -10.15
CA SER A 110 -5.72 23.00 -11.23
C SER A 110 -5.40 21.49 -11.26
N CYS A 111 -5.28 20.85 -10.09
CA CYS A 111 -5.11 19.40 -9.99
C CYS A 111 -6.38 18.67 -10.44
N ALA A 112 -7.54 19.12 -9.96
CA ALA A 112 -8.82 18.49 -10.24
C ALA A 112 -9.16 18.55 -11.74
N LEU A 113 -8.88 19.68 -12.38
CA LEU A 113 -9.09 19.88 -13.81
C LEU A 113 -8.22 18.93 -14.63
N TYR A 114 -6.94 18.80 -14.26
CA TYR A 114 -6.02 17.84 -14.87
C TYR A 114 -6.50 16.39 -14.72
N ASP A 115 -6.90 15.98 -13.51
CA ASP A 115 -7.39 14.62 -13.25
C ASP A 115 -8.66 14.31 -14.05
N ASN A 116 -9.56 15.29 -14.21
CA ASN A 116 -10.77 15.14 -15.01
C ASN A 116 -10.44 14.99 -16.51
N LEU A 117 -9.51 15.79 -17.04
CA LEU A 117 -9.06 15.67 -18.43
C LEU A 117 -8.39 14.32 -18.69
N LYS A 118 -7.56 13.85 -17.77
CA LYS A 118 -6.92 12.53 -17.85
C LYS A 118 -7.96 11.40 -17.88
N LYS A 119 -9.02 11.48 -17.08
CA LYS A 119 -10.10 10.48 -17.07
C LYS A 119 -10.96 10.51 -18.33
N ALA A 120 -11.13 11.68 -18.94
CA ALA A 120 -11.91 11.88 -20.16
C ALA A 120 -11.09 11.61 -21.44
N ASP A 121 -9.85 11.11 -21.32
CA ASP A 121 -8.90 10.94 -22.42
C ASP A 121 -8.64 12.23 -23.24
N GLY A 122 -8.90 13.38 -22.64
CA GLY A 122 -8.73 14.71 -23.24
C GLY A 122 -7.39 15.36 -22.93
N LEU A 123 -6.38 14.57 -22.54
CA LEU A 123 -5.12 15.08 -22.05
C LEU A 123 -4.20 15.50 -23.21
N THR A 124 -3.74 16.75 -23.19
CA THR A 124 -2.76 17.26 -24.17
C THR A 124 -1.39 17.45 -23.52
N LYS A 125 -0.35 17.62 -24.35
CA LYS A 125 1.01 17.92 -23.86
C LYS A 125 1.05 19.22 -23.05
N GLU A 126 0.27 20.24 -23.43
CA GLU A 126 0.22 21.50 -22.67
C GLU A 126 -0.32 21.27 -21.24
N HIS A 127 -1.33 20.41 -21.08
CA HIS A 127 -1.88 20.08 -19.76
C HIS A 127 -0.85 19.37 -18.87
N GLN A 128 -0.03 18.49 -19.44
CA GLN A 128 1.07 17.83 -18.72
C GLN A 128 2.13 18.86 -18.28
N THR A 129 2.58 19.73 -19.18
CA THR A 129 3.57 20.77 -18.81
C THR A 129 3.03 21.72 -17.74
N ALA A 130 1.75 22.10 -17.82
CA ALA A 130 1.11 22.92 -16.78
C ALA A 130 1.04 22.20 -15.43
N ARG A 131 0.80 20.89 -15.44
CA ARG A 131 0.82 20.04 -14.24
C ARG A 131 2.19 20.03 -13.59
N ASP A 132 3.24 19.80 -14.37
CA ASP A 132 4.61 19.70 -13.89
C ASP A 132 5.09 21.04 -13.31
N ALA A 133 4.79 22.16 -13.99
CA ALA A 133 5.09 23.51 -13.48
C ALA A 133 4.33 23.87 -12.20
N HIS A 134 3.08 23.42 -12.07
CA HIS A 134 2.32 23.57 -10.82
C HIS A 134 2.99 22.78 -9.67
N LEU A 135 3.44 21.55 -9.93
CA LEU A 135 4.12 20.72 -8.94
C LEU A 135 5.48 21.29 -8.55
N ALA A 136 6.27 21.80 -9.50
CA ALA A 136 7.56 22.42 -9.24
C ALA A 136 7.45 23.63 -8.30
N ARG A 137 6.54 24.57 -8.59
CA ARG A 137 6.31 25.75 -7.73
C ARG A 137 5.93 25.38 -6.30
N LYS A 138 5.16 24.31 -6.14
CA LYS A 138 4.78 23.78 -4.82
C LYS A 138 5.99 23.19 -4.07
N VAL A 139 6.90 22.52 -4.78
CA VAL A 139 8.14 21.98 -4.19
C VAL A 139 9.06 23.12 -3.76
N GLU A 140 9.30 24.09 -4.64
CA GLU A 140 10.13 25.27 -4.35
C GLU A 140 9.61 26.03 -3.12
N ALA A 141 8.30 26.28 -3.03
CA ALA A 141 7.70 26.95 -1.88
C ALA A 141 7.73 26.12 -0.57
N ARG A 142 8.01 24.81 -0.64
CA ARG A 142 8.20 23.95 0.53
C ARG A 142 9.66 23.89 0.99
N GLU A 143 10.61 24.12 0.08
CA GLU A 143 12.05 24.08 0.33
C GLU A 143 12.64 25.46 0.69
N ALA A 144 11.94 26.54 0.33
CA ALA A 144 12.25 27.93 0.73
C ALA A 144 11.83 28.23 2.17
#